data_AF-A0A8K0GZN4-F1
#
_entry.id   AF-A0A8K0GZN4-F1
#
_cell.length_a   1.000
_cell.length_b   1.000
_cell.length_c   1.000
_cell.angle_alpha   90.00
_cell.angle_beta   90.00
_cell.angle_gamma   90.00
#
_symmetry.space_group_name_H-M   'P 1'
#
loop_
_entity.id
_entity.type
_entity.pdbx_description
1 polymer ?
#
loop_
_entity_poly.entity_id
_entity_poly.type
_entity_poly.pdbx_seq_one_letter_code
_entity_poly.pdbx_strand_id
1 'polypeptide(L)'
;MEANKPLRQQIASMRQSLFDEGILDNHYMQLENLEDNDNPNFAEEVMSLYCRDSTKIIASLHQALEKPGPLDVNKLDKLLHQLKGGSARTKSMFQQLQKEHDTLRARIEPYFQLLRQVGPCETAQRPK
;
A
#
# COMPACT_ATOMS: atom_id res chain seq x y z
N MET A 1 -25.92 -4.76 15.60
CA MET A 1 -25.23 -4.27 14.39
C MET A 1 -25.50 -5.22 13.21
N GLU A 2 -26.74 -5.36 12.76
CA GLU A 2 -27.11 -6.32 11.67
C GLU A 2 -27.25 -5.66 10.28
N ALA A 3 -27.43 -4.33 10.22
CA ALA A 3 -27.76 -3.62 8.99
C ALA A 3 -26.68 -3.64 7.88
N ASN A 4 -25.43 -3.94 8.24
CA ASN A 4 -24.30 -3.94 7.29
C ASN A 4 -23.81 -5.34 6.89
N LYS A 5 -24.46 -6.41 7.36
CA LYS A 5 -24.09 -7.78 7.02
C LYS A 5 -24.08 -8.06 5.50
N PRO A 6 -25.10 -7.66 4.70
CA PRO A 6 -25.07 -7.91 3.26
C PRO A 6 -23.96 -7.13 2.53
N LEU A 7 -23.72 -5.88 2.93
CA LEU A 7 -22.66 -5.05 2.34
C LEU A 7 -21.26 -5.59 2.65
N ARG A 8 -21.01 -6.04 3.89
CA ARG A 8 -19.74 -6.68 4.26
C ARG A 8 -19.50 -7.96 3.48
N GLN A 9 -20.54 -8.76 3.26
CA GLN A 9 -20.44 -9.97 2.45
C GLN A 9 -20.17 -9.64 0.99
N GLN A 10 -20.83 -8.61 0.44
CA GLN A 10 -20.57 -8.14 -0.92
C GLN A 10 -19.12 -7.66 -1.10
N ILE A 11 -18.59 -6.88 -0.16
CA ILE A 11 -17.19 -6.43 -0.17
C ILE A 11 -16.24 -7.63 -0.13
N ALA A 12 -16.49 -8.61 0.75
CA ALA A 12 -15.66 -9.80 0.84
C ALA A 12 -15.67 -10.62 -0.47
N SER A 13 -16.85 -10.79 -1.08
CA SER A 13 -16.99 -11.50 -2.37
C SER A 13 -16.27 -10.76 -3.50
N MET A 14 -16.41 -9.44 -3.59
CA MET A 14 -15.71 -8.63 -4.59
C MET A 14 -14.19 -8.69 -4.40
N ARG A 15 -13.73 -8.58 -3.15
CA ARG A 15 -12.30 -8.71 -2.85
C ARG A 15 -11.77 -10.06 -3.29
N GLN A 16 -12.48 -11.15 -2.96
CA GLN A 16 -12.08 -12.50 -3.36
C GLN A 16 -12.01 -12.67 -4.88
N SER A 17 -12.99 -12.16 -5.64
CA SER A 17 -12.96 -12.28 -7.10
C SER A 17 -11.75 -11.57 -7.71
N LEU A 18 -11.36 -10.41 -7.17
CA LEU A 18 -10.16 -9.69 -7.61
C LEU A 18 -8.86 -10.49 -7.38
N PHE A 19 -8.79 -11.31 -6.33
CA PHE A 19 -7.68 -12.25 -6.11
C PHE A 19 -7.75 -13.46 -7.05
N ASP A 20 -8.93 -14.05 -7.21
CA ASP A 20 -9.14 -15.23 -8.06
C ASP A 20 -8.83 -14.91 -9.54
N GLU A 21 -9.13 -13.69 -9.99
CA GLU A 21 -8.80 -13.17 -11.33
C GLU A 21 -7.33 -12.76 -11.47
N GLY A 22 -6.55 -12.77 -10.38
CA GLY A 22 -5.14 -12.39 -10.37
C GLY A 22 -4.89 -10.88 -10.53
N ILE A 23 -5.94 -10.06 -10.38
CA ILE A 23 -5.84 -8.58 -10.40
C ILE A 23 -5.13 -8.09 -9.13
N LEU A 24 -5.43 -8.74 -8.00
CA LEU A 24 -4.74 -8.53 -6.72
C LEU A 24 -3.89 -9.76 -6.40
N ASP A 25 -2.77 -9.51 -5.71
CA ASP A 25 -1.85 -10.55 -5.28
C ASP A 25 -1.45 -10.35 -3.81
N ASN A 26 -0.56 -11.21 -3.29
CA ASN A 26 -0.08 -11.11 -1.92
C ASN A 26 0.46 -9.72 -1.56
N HIS A 27 0.98 -8.93 -2.51
CA HIS A 27 1.46 -7.58 -2.22
C HIS A 27 0.31 -6.65 -1.83
N TYR A 28 -0.87 -6.80 -2.43
CA TYR A 28 -2.04 -6.02 -2.03
C TYR A 28 -2.53 -6.41 -0.63
N MET A 29 -2.51 -7.69 -0.26
CA MET A 29 -2.84 -8.08 1.12
C MET A 29 -1.89 -7.45 2.13
N GLN A 30 -0.61 -7.33 1.78
CA GLN A 30 0.34 -6.67 2.65
C GLN A 30 0.07 -5.15 2.73
N LEU A 31 -0.36 -4.52 1.63
CA LEU A 31 -0.78 -3.12 1.61
C LEU A 31 -1.97 -2.86 2.53
N GLU A 32 -3.00 -3.70 2.49
CA GLU A 32 -4.16 -3.61 3.40
C GLU A 32 -3.77 -3.78 4.88
N ASN A 33 -2.81 -4.67 5.18
CA ASN A 33 -2.34 -4.89 6.55
C ASN A 33 -1.54 -3.71 7.14
N LEU A 34 -1.11 -2.75 6.31
CA LEU A 34 -0.46 -1.51 6.77
C LEU A 34 -1.47 -0.41 7.13
N GLU A 35 -2.74 -0.59 6.79
CA GLU A 35 -3.79 0.33 7.18
C GLU A 35 -4.12 0.15 8.67
N ASP A 36 -4.09 1.23 9.42
CA ASP A 36 -4.44 1.26 10.84
C ASP A 36 -5.30 2.50 11.17
N ASN A 37 -5.64 2.68 12.44
CA ASN A 37 -6.49 3.80 12.86
C ASN A 37 -5.80 5.17 12.72
N ASP A 38 -4.47 5.22 12.69
CA ASP A 38 -3.68 6.44 12.56
C ASP A 38 -3.42 6.80 11.08
N ASN A 39 -3.51 5.82 10.18
CA ASN A 39 -3.38 5.97 8.73
C ASN A 39 -4.50 5.23 7.96
N PRO A 40 -5.77 5.66 8.11
CA PRO A 40 -6.90 5.04 7.42
C PRO A 40 -6.84 5.31 5.91
N ASN A 41 -7.37 4.37 5.10
CA ASN A 41 -7.41 4.44 3.63
C ASN A 41 -6.05 4.40 2.91
N PHE A 42 -4.97 4.02 3.60
CA PHE A 42 -3.63 3.94 3.00
C PHE A 42 -3.60 3.10 1.72
N ALA A 43 -4.28 1.94 1.72
CA ALA A 43 -4.32 1.08 0.55
C ALA A 43 -5.04 1.75 -0.63
N GLU A 44 -6.12 2.49 -0.35
CA GLU A 44 -6.84 3.27 -1.35
C GLU A 44 -5.97 4.38 -1.94
N GLU A 45 -5.24 5.13 -1.12
CA GLU A 45 -4.38 6.24 -1.58
C GLU A 45 -3.27 5.74 -2.50
N VAL A 46 -2.59 4.65 -2.12
CA VAL A 46 -1.51 4.06 -2.92
C VAL A 46 -2.04 3.54 -4.26
N MET A 47 -3.17 2.85 -4.25
CA MET A 47 -3.80 2.35 -5.48
C MET A 47 -4.31 3.50 -6.36
N SER A 48 -4.91 4.53 -5.77
CA SER A 48 -5.40 5.71 -6.47
C SER A 48 -4.26 6.48 -7.14
N LEU A 49 -3.13 6.65 -6.45
CA LEU A 49 -1.93 7.27 -7.01
C LEU A 49 -1.41 6.48 -8.21
N TYR A 50 -1.28 5.16 -8.06
CA TYR A 50 -0.86 4.27 -9.14
C TYR A 50 -1.78 4.33 -10.36
N CYS A 51 -3.10 4.27 -10.15
CA CYS A 51 -4.11 4.36 -11.21
C CYS A 51 -4.05 5.71 -11.95
N ARG A 52 -3.92 6.82 -11.20
CA ARG A 52 -3.83 8.17 -11.76
C ARG A 52 -2.60 8.33 -12.65
N ASP A 53 -1.45 7.86 -12.20
CA ASP A 53 -0.21 7.98 -12.96
C ASP A 53 -0.20 7.04 -14.17
N SER A 54 -0.70 5.81 -14.00
CA SER A 54 -0.82 4.83 -15.09
C SER A 54 -1.77 5.32 -16.19
N THR A 55 -2.90 5.95 -15.85
CA THR A 55 -3.85 6.51 -16.82
C THR A 55 -3.19 7.56 -17.72
N LYS A 56 -2.35 8.45 -17.16
CA LYS A 56 -1.61 9.46 -17.94
C LYS A 56 -0.61 8.82 -18.91
N ILE A 57 0.09 7.78 -18.46
CA ILE A 57 1.06 7.06 -19.29
C ILE A 57 0.34 6.30 -20.41
N ILE A 58 -0.77 5.63 -20.12
CA ILE A 58 -1.60 4.92 -21.12
C ILE A 58 -2.16 5.89 -22.16
N ALA A 59 -2.69 7.05 -21.75
CA ALA A 59 -3.15 8.07 -22.69
C ALA A 59 -2.01 8.55 -23.61
N SER A 60 -0.80 8.71 -23.05
CA SER A 60 0.39 9.08 -23.83
C SER A 60 0.83 7.98 -24.81
N LEU A 61 0.64 6.70 -24.43
CA LEU A 61 0.88 5.54 -25.29
C LEU A 61 -0.12 5.53 -26.46
N HIS A 62 -1.41 5.67 -26.18
CA HIS A 62 -2.46 5.71 -27.21
C HIS A 62 -2.20 6.83 -28.22
N GLN A 63 -1.91 8.05 -27.73
CA GLN A 63 -1.59 9.17 -28.62
C GLN A 63 -0.34 8.93 -29.47
N ALA A 64 0.67 8.23 -28.94
CA ALA A 64 1.87 7.88 -29.69
C ALA A 64 1.60 6.85 -30.79
N LEU A 65 0.64 5.94 -30.57
CA LEU A 65 0.24 4.89 -31.53
C LEU A 65 -0.73 5.41 -32.60
N GLU A 66 -1.60 6.36 -32.27
CA GLU A 66 -2.58 6.94 -33.20
C GLU A 66 -1.98 8.00 -34.13
N LYS A 67 -0.80 8.52 -33.80
CA LYS A 67 -0.17 9.60 -34.58
C LYS A 67 0.21 9.08 -35.99
N PRO A 68 -0.25 9.75 -37.06
CA PRO A 68 0.15 9.41 -38.42
C PRO A 68 1.67 9.58 -38.60
N GLY A 69 2.34 8.55 -39.11
CA GLY A 69 3.78 8.56 -39.40
C GLY A 69 4.52 7.35 -38.84
N PRO A 70 5.85 7.30 -39.00
CA PRO A 70 6.66 6.22 -38.45
C PRO A 70 6.60 6.24 -36.92
N LEU A 71 6.38 5.07 -36.33
CA LEU A 71 6.30 4.89 -34.89
C LEU A 71 7.63 5.23 -34.22
N ASP A 72 7.60 6.11 -33.22
CA ASP A 72 8.77 6.41 -32.38
C ASP A 72 8.92 5.32 -31.31
N VAL A 73 9.65 4.26 -31.66
CA VAL A 73 9.90 3.10 -30.78
C VAL A 73 10.64 3.51 -29.50
N ASN A 74 11.50 4.52 -29.55
CA ASN A 74 12.23 5.00 -28.37
C ASN A 74 11.29 5.70 -27.38
N LYS A 75 10.33 6.47 -27.89
CA LYS A 75 9.29 7.08 -27.05
C LYS A 75 8.37 6.00 -26.45
N LEU A 76 8.01 4.99 -27.23
CA LEU A 76 7.20 3.86 -26.76
C LEU A 76 7.91 3.10 -25.64
N ASP A 77 9.19 2.76 -25.83
CA ASP A 77 9.99 2.06 -24.84
C ASP A 77 10.09 2.85 -23.52
N LYS A 78 10.32 4.16 -23.60
CA LYS A 78 10.33 5.04 -22.40
C LYS A 78 9.00 5.07 -21.67
N LEU A 79 7.87 5.07 -22.37
CA LEU A 79 6.54 5.06 -21.76
C LEU A 79 6.24 3.71 -21.10
N LEU A 80 6.59 2.60 -21.78
CA LEU A 80 6.48 1.25 -21.21
C LEU A 80 7.37 1.07 -19.99
N HIS A 81 8.60 1.60 -20.04
CA HIS A 81 9.52 1.57 -18.91
C HIS A 81 9.00 2.39 -17.72
N GLN A 82 8.41 3.56 -17.96
CA GLN A 82 7.78 4.36 -16.90
C GLN A 82 6.58 3.67 -16.27
N LEU A 83 5.75 2.99 -17.08
CA LEU A 83 4.62 2.22 -16.60
C LEU A 83 5.08 1.05 -15.71
N LYS A 84 6.05 0.25 -16.21
CA LYS A 84 6.67 -0.83 -15.45
C LYS A 84 7.34 -0.32 -14.17
N GLY A 85 8.05 0.80 -14.27
CA GLY A 85 8.71 1.46 -13.15
C GLY A 85 7.74 1.99 -12.11
N GLY A 86 6.57 2.49 -12.52
CA GLY A 86 5.50 2.90 -11.60
C GLY A 86 5.03 1.72 -10.73
N SER A 87 4.73 0.59 -11.37
CA SER A 87 4.36 -0.65 -10.66
C SER A 87 5.47 -1.13 -9.71
N ALA A 88 6.72 -1.12 -10.17
CA ALA A 88 7.86 -1.52 -9.36
C ALA A 88 8.15 -0.57 -8.19
N ARG A 89 7.99 0.75 -8.37
CA ARG A 89 8.16 1.74 -7.30
C ARG A 89 7.11 1.59 -6.22
N THR A 90 5.85 1.37 -6.58
CA THR A 90 4.79 1.08 -5.60
C THR A 90 5.13 -0.16 -4.76
N LYS A 91 5.58 -1.24 -5.41
CA LYS A 91 6.06 -2.45 -4.72
C LYS A 91 7.26 -2.17 -3.81
N SER A 92 8.20 -1.37 -4.27
CA SER A 92 9.43 -1.05 -3.51
C SER A 92 9.17 -0.14 -2.32
N MET A 93 8.34 0.90 -2.49
CA MET A 93 7.92 1.80 -1.41
C MET A 93 7.18 1.01 -0.32
N PHE A 94 6.34 0.07 -0.73
CA PHE A 94 5.69 -0.88 0.16
C PHE A 94 6.71 -1.74 0.94
N GLN A 95 7.67 -2.37 0.26
CA GLN A 95 8.73 -3.17 0.92
C GLN A 95 9.57 -2.34 1.90
N GLN A 96 9.86 -1.08 1.56
CA GLN A 96 10.60 -0.16 2.39
C GLN A 96 9.85 0.16 3.69
N LEU A 97 8.55 0.46 3.59
CA LEU A 97 7.67 0.70 4.74
C LEU A 97 7.58 -0.53 5.65
N GLN A 98 7.42 -1.72 5.08
CA GLN A 98 7.39 -2.97 5.85
C GLN A 98 8.70 -3.18 6.64
N LYS A 99 9.84 -2.98 5.99
CA LYS A 99 11.15 -3.09 6.63
C LYS A 99 11.31 -2.11 7.79
N GLU A 100 10.87 -0.87 7.61
CA GLU A 100 10.95 0.16 8.63
C GLU A 100 10.05 -0.18 9.83
N HIS A 101 8.82 -0.61 9.58
CA HIS A 101 7.89 -1.09 10.60
C HIS A 101 8.49 -2.25 11.41
N ASP A 102 8.99 -3.30 10.75
CA ASP A 102 9.56 -4.48 11.42
C ASP A 102 10.79 -4.12 12.25
N THR A 103 11.63 -3.21 11.73
CA THR A 103 12.79 -2.67 12.45
C THR A 103 12.35 -1.93 13.70
N LEU A 104 11.32 -1.08 13.60
CA LEU A 104 10.80 -0.33 14.74
C LEU A 104 10.23 -1.28 15.81
N ARG A 105 9.41 -2.25 15.40
CA ARG A 105 8.85 -3.29 16.29
C ARG A 105 9.95 -4.06 17.02
N ALA A 106 10.98 -4.52 16.30
CA ALA A 106 12.10 -5.25 16.87
C ALA A 106 12.91 -4.44 17.90
N ARG A 107 12.91 -3.10 17.79
CA ARG A 107 13.57 -2.21 18.76
C ARG A 107 12.71 -1.86 19.96
N ILE A 108 11.40 -1.74 19.75
CA ILE A 108 10.44 -1.34 20.78
C ILE A 108 10.08 -2.51 21.72
N GLU A 109 9.96 -3.73 21.22
CA GLU A 109 9.58 -4.89 22.04
C GLU A 109 10.59 -5.17 23.19
N PRO A 110 11.92 -5.19 22.97
CA PRO A 110 12.88 -5.36 24.05
C PRO A 110 12.84 -4.22 25.07
N TYR A 111 12.57 -2.99 24.62
CA TYR A 111 12.43 -1.83 25.50
C TYR A 111 11.24 -1.99 26.46
N PHE A 112 10.08 -2.41 25.97
CA PHE A 112 8.93 -2.70 26.83
C PHE A 112 9.13 -3.95 27.71
N GLN A 113 9.91 -4.94 27.25
CA GLN A 113 10.31 -6.07 28.10
C GLN A 113 11.19 -5.64 29.27
N LEU A 114 12.10 -4.69 29.05
CA LEU A 114 12.91 -4.10 30.12
C LEU A 114 12.04 -3.28 31.08
N LEU A 115 11.15 -2.41 30.58
CA LEU A 115 10.24 -1.63 31.42
C LEU A 115 9.36 -2.51 32.33
N ARG A 116 8.90 -3.66 31.83
CA ARG A 116 8.12 -4.63 32.62
C ARG A 116 8.93 -5.28 33.74
N GLN A 117 10.25 -5.41 33.60
CA GLN A 117 11.13 -5.97 34.63
C GLN A 117 11.44 -4.98 35.76
N VAL A 118 11.34 -3.66 35.53
CA VAL A 118 11.65 -2.65 36.55
C VAL A 118 10.50 -2.45 37.55
N GLY A 119 9.28 -2.96 37.26
CA GLY A 119 8.09 -2.75 38.10
C GLY A 119 7.67 -1.27 38.19
N PRO A 120 6.50 -0.94 38.79
CA PRO A 120 6.15 0.46 39.03
C PRO A 120 7.16 1.04 40.01
N CYS A 121 7.93 2.03 39.56
CA CYS A 121 8.78 2.81 40.45
C CYS A 121 7.86 3.55 41.42
N GLU A 122 7.65 2.99 42.61
CA GLU A 122 7.09 3.72 43.73
C GLU A 122 8.00 4.91 44.01
N THR A 123 7.55 6.11 43.62
CA THR A 123 7.57 7.37 44.42
C THR A 123 7.37 8.57 43.50
N ALA A 124 6.11 8.87 43.19
CA ALA A 124 5.70 10.25 42.95
C ALA A 124 4.70 10.60 44.04
N GLN A 125 5.21 11.18 45.14
CA GLN A 125 4.39 11.70 46.23
C GLN A 125 3.38 12.72 45.70
N ARG A 126 2.11 12.51 46.03
CA ARG A 126 1.03 13.47 45.78
C ARG A 126 1.21 14.67 46.71
N PRO A 127 1.32 15.91 46.22
CA PRO A 127 1.36 17.08 47.09
C PRO A 127 0.01 17.26 47.79
N LYS A 128 0.06 17.76 49.03
CA LYS A 128 -1.10 18.13 49.85
C LYS A 128 -1.92 19.24 49.21
#